data_AF-A0A6J1MQ58-F1
#
_entry.id   AF-A0A6J1MQ58-F1
#
_cell.length_a   1.000
_cell.length_b   1.000
_cell.length_c   1.000
_cell.angle_alpha   90.00
_cell.angle_beta   90.00
_cell.angle_gamma   90.00
#
_symmetry.space_group_name_H-M   'P 1'
#
loop_
_entity.id
_entity.type
_entity.pdbx_description
1 polymer ?
#
loop_
_entity_poly.entity_id
_entity_poly.type
_entity_poly.pdbx_seq_one_letter_code
_entity_poly.pdbx_strand_id
1 'polypeptide(L)'
;MRFSSCDRHSFVSFVALTTCRVLTIMLKLRFVNKNMCFKFLQYCHYGTIENLAINKPTLYGDEISPPVRFIMMTASILGIDLNFHKIDLFKNENKSEYFTKINPLQKVPALMVGDISICDSHAIAIYLCHICNGSSLYPNEPLLRAKINQMLFFNSSTLFRIDSEILSAYFSQQWPVNDRKIEEWLLALDYLEYNLNENIWLNGTKMYLADICTFPVVTSLAQLFVLTDRHPKVRQWIKKFENYPFYEINKKGLSDLQNFIDMIKNGKS
;
A
#
# COMPACT_ATOMS: atom_id res chain seq x y z
N MET A 1 23.49 27.27 -5.06
CA MET A 1 24.66 26.39 -5.31
C MET A 1 24.17 25.16 -6.05
N ARG A 2 24.59 24.97 -7.30
CA ARG A 2 24.25 23.82 -8.13
C ARG A 2 25.17 22.65 -7.75
N PHE A 3 24.62 21.56 -7.23
CA PHE A 3 25.34 20.28 -7.19
C PHE A 3 25.26 19.65 -8.59
N SER A 4 26.43 19.39 -9.17
CA SER A 4 26.59 18.84 -10.51
C SER A 4 26.11 17.39 -10.58
N SER A 5 25.61 16.99 -11.75
CA SER A 5 25.15 15.64 -12.09
C SER A 5 26.25 14.57 -12.14
N CYS A 6 27.51 14.92 -11.86
CA CYS A 6 28.67 14.03 -12.02
C CYS A 6 28.95 13.13 -10.81
N ASP A 7 28.48 13.50 -9.60
CA ASP A 7 28.79 12.76 -8.36
C ASP A 7 27.78 11.67 -7.99
N ARG A 8 26.64 11.59 -8.69
CA ARG A 8 25.61 10.57 -8.43
C ARG A 8 25.93 9.20 -9.04
N HIS A 9 26.55 9.17 -10.23
CA HIS A 9 26.96 7.92 -10.87
C HIS A 9 28.16 7.26 -10.19
N SER A 10 29.07 8.05 -9.61
CA SER A 10 30.26 7.54 -8.92
C SER A 10 29.92 6.86 -7.61
N PHE A 11 28.93 7.36 -6.84
CA PHE A 11 28.53 6.75 -5.57
C PHE A 11 27.73 5.44 -5.75
N VAL A 12 26.82 5.39 -6.72
CA VAL A 12 26.05 4.17 -7.07
C VAL A 12 26.97 3.07 -7.61
N SER A 13 27.93 3.45 -8.46
CA SER A 13 28.97 2.53 -8.94
C SER A 13 29.84 2.03 -7.77
N PHE A 14 30.18 2.89 -6.81
CA PHE A 14 31.02 2.51 -5.68
C PHE A 14 30.35 1.53 -4.72
N VAL A 15 29.06 1.70 -4.41
CA VAL A 15 28.29 0.77 -3.54
C VAL A 15 28.05 -0.57 -4.23
N ALA A 16 27.75 -0.57 -5.54
CA ALA A 16 27.61 -1.78 -6.33
C ALA A 16 28.97 -2.51 -6.50
N LEU A 17 30.07 -1.78 -6.68
CA LEU A 17 31.42 -2.34 -6.79
C LEU A 17 31.94 -2.90 -5.45
N THR A 18 31.60 -2.27 -4.32
CA THR A 18 31.99 -2.76 -2.98
C THR A 18 31.14 -3.96 -2.55
N THR A 19 29.83 -3.98 -2.80
CA THR A 19 29.02 -5.20 -2.57
C THR A 19 29.46 -6.35 -3.49
N CYS A 20 29.77 -6.09 -4.76
CA CYS A 20 30.28 -7.11 -5.69
C CYS A 20 31.65 -7.68 -5.24
N ARG A 21 32.56 -6.85 -4.70
CA ARG A 21 33.85 -7.31 -4.15
C ARG A 21 33.70 -8.14 -2.88
N VAL A 22 32.83 -7.74 -1.94
CA VAL A 22 32.55 -8.50 -0.71
C VAL A 22 31.88 -9.84 -1.03
N LEU A 23 30.96 -9.86 -1.99
CA LEU A 23 30.26 -11.07 -2.41
C LEU A 23 31.20 -12.04 -3.16
N THR A 24 32.14 -11.52 -3.95
CA THR A 24 33.20 -12.32 -4.60
C THR A 24 34.13 -12.97 -3.58
N ILE A 25 34.44 -12.27 -2.49
CA ILE A 25 35.24 -12.81 -1.37
C ILE A 25 34.45 -13.90 -0.62
N MET A 26 33.17 -13.66 -0.32
CA MET A 26 32.27 -14.63 0.36
C MET A 26 32.05 -15.91 -0.45
N LEU A 27 31.93 -15.80 -1.78
CA LEU A 27 31.84 -16.95 -2.70
C LEU A 27 33.15 -17.73 -2.78
N LYS A 28 34.31 -17.05 -2.82
CA LYS A 28 35.63 -17.70 -2.80
C LYS A 28 35.91 -18.43 -1.49
N LEU A 29 35.38 -17.94 -0.37
CA LEU A 29 35.54 -18.53 0.95
C LEU A 29 34.46 -19.59 1.31
N ARG A 30 33.55 -19.95 0.38
CA ARG A 30 32.44 -20.91 0.57
C ARG A 30 31.46 -20.59 1.71
N PHE A 31 31.40 -19.36 2.20
CA PHE A 31 30.50 -18.97 3.30
C PHE A 31 29.03 -18.79 2.89
N VAL A 32 28.73 -18.71 1.58
CA VAL A 32 27.38 -18.42 1.07
C VAL A 32 27.07 -19.27 -0.18
N ASN A 33 25.88 -19.88 -0.23
CA ASN A 33 25.40 -20.61 -1.42
C ASN A 33 25.22 -19.65 -2.62
N LYS A 34 25.61 -20.08 -3.83
CA LYS A 34 25.45 -19.31 -5.09
C LYS A 34 24.04 -18.72 -5.27
N ASN A 35 22.98 -19.47 -4.95
CA ASN A 35 21.60 -19.00 -5.08
C ASN A 35 21.29 -17.81 -4.16
N MET A 36 21.91 -17.75 -2.99
CA MET A 36 21.75 -16.66 -2.03
C MET A 36 22.50 -15.40 -2.49
N CYS A 37 23.68 -15.56 -3.11
CA CYS A 37 24.41 -14.46 -3.74
C CYS A 37 23.66 -13.85 -4.92
N PHE A 38 23.06 -14.68 -5.79
CA PHE A 38 22.28 -14.18 -6.93
C PHE A 38 21.08 -13.34 -6.48
N LYS A 39 20.32 -13.80 -5.47
CA LYS A 39 19.21 -13.02 -4.91
C LYS A 39 19.69 -11.69 -4.31
N PHE A 40 20.82 -11.70 -3.60
CA PHE A 40 21.38 -10.48 -3.01
C PHE A 40 21.75 -9.44 -4.08
N LEU A 41 22.39 -9.85 -5.16
CA LEU A 41 22.72 -8.97 -6.29
C LEU A 41 21.48 -8.39 -6.97
N GLN A 42 20.39 -9.17 -7.04
CA GLN A 42 19.13 -8.73 -7.63
C GLN A 42 18.50 -7.58 -6.82
N TYR A 43 18.50 -7.64 -5.49
CA TYR A 43 18.03 -6.55 -4.63
C TYR A 43 18.84 -5.26 -4.79
N CYS A 44 20.16 -5.37 -4.98
CA CYS A 44 21.01 -4.20 -5.24
C CYS A 44 20.75 -3.58 -6.61
N HIS A 45 20.34 -4.36 -7.60
CA HIS A 45 20.09 -3.88 -8.96
C HIS A 45 18.76 -3.13 -9.08
N TYR A 46 17.67 -3.62 -8.48
CA TYR A 46 16.34 -2.98 -8.58
C TYR A 46 16.05 -1.89 -7.53
N GLY A 47 17.10 -1.34 -6.90
CA GLY A 47 16.99 -0.37 -5.81
C GLY A 47 16.89 1.11 -6.22
N THR A 48 16.90 1.44 -7.52
CA THR A 48 16.98 2.84 -7.99
C THR A 48 15.83 3.22 -8.94
N ILE A 49 15.40 4.49 -8.91
CA ILE A 49 14.38 5.04 -9.84
C ILE A 49 14.78 4.83 -11.30
N GLU A 50 16.06 4.99 -11.64
CA GLU A 50 16.56 4.83 -13.01
C GLU A 50 16.26 3.43 -13.58
N ASN A 51 16.37 2.38 -12.75
CA ASN A 51 16.06 1.02 -13.19
C ASN A 51 14.56 0.74 -13.31
N LEU A 52 13.71 1.49 -12.60
CA LEU A 52 12.24 1.37 -12.70
C LEU A 52 11.69 2.10 -13.92
N ALA A 53 12.36 3.16 -14.37
CA ALA A 53 12.05 3.82 -15.63
C ALA A 53 12.33 2.91 -16.85
N ILE A 54 13.33 2.02 -16.74
CA ILE A 54 13.67 1.04 -17.78
C ILE A 54 12.81 -0.23 -17.66
N ASN A 55 12.58 -0.71 -16.44
CA ASN A 55 11.77 -1.90 -16.14
C ASN A 55 10.59 -1.53 -15.25
N LYS A 56 9.52 -1.06 -15.89
CA LYS A 56 8.29 -0.60 -15.22
C LYS A 56 7.67 -1.71 -14.37
N PRO A 57 7.57 -1.55 -13.03
CA PRO A 57 7.00 -2.57 -12.16
C PRO A 57 5.55 -2.89 -12.49
N THR A 58 5.12 -4.12 -12.22
CA THR A 58 3.73 -4.54 -12.42
C THR A 58 3.02 -4.71 -11.09
N LEU A 59 2.01 -3.89 -10.85
CA LEU A 59 1.07 -4.01 -9.74
C LEU A 59 -0.07 -4.95 -10.15
N TYR A 60 -0.16 -6.07 -9.45
CA TYR A 60 -1.26 -7.01 -9.57
C TYR A 60 -2.33 -6.69 -8.52
N GLY A 61 -3.58 -6.52 -8.95
CA GLY A 61 -4.64 -6.26 -8.00
C GLY A 61 -6.01 -5.99 -8.60
N ASP A 62 -6.94 -5.67 -7.71
CA ASP A 62 -8.28 -5.23 -8.04
C ASP A 62 -8.52 -3.85 -7.44
N GLU A 63 -8.92 -2.86 -8.23
CA GLU A 63 -9.19 -1.50 -7.77
C GLU A 63 -10.33 -1.41 -6.74
N ILE A 64 -11.20 -2.43 -6.66
CA ILE A 64 -12.18 -2.52 -5.58
C ILE A 64 -11.52 -2.63 -4.20
N SER A 65 -10.32 -3.22 -4.15
CA SER A 65 -9.58 -3.52 -2.93
C SER A 65 -8.91 -2.25 -2.38
N PRO A 66 -9.20 -1.86 -1.11
CA PRO A 66 -8.60 -0.68 -0.50
C PRO A 66 -7.05 -0.72 -0.45
N PRO A 67 -6.40 -1.84 -0.10
CA PRO A 67 -4.94 -1.97 -0.17
C PRO A 67 -4.35 -1.74 -1.57
N VAL A 68 -5.07 -2.07 -2.64
CA VAL A 68 -4.62 -1.83 -4.02
C VAL A 68 -4.70 -0.34 -4.35
N ARG A 69 -5.83 0.30 -4.01
CA ARG A 69 -5.99 1.76 -4.15
C ARG A 69 -4.95 2.54 -3.37
N PHE A 70 -4.58 2.08 -2.17
CA PHE A 70 -3.48 2.66 -1.40
C PHE A 70 -2.20 2.74 -2.23
N ILE A 71 -1.78 1.64 -2.87
CA ILE A 71 -0.57 1.64 -3.70
C ILE A 71 -0.70 2.53 -4.93
N MET A 72 -1.84 2.48 -5.61
CA MET A 72 -2.07 3.30 -6.80
C MET A 72 -2.02 4.80 -6.46
N MET A 73 -2.63 5.22 -5.34
CA MET A 73 -2.55 6.60 -4.87
C MET A 73 -1.12 6.97 -4.46
N THR A 74 -0.41 6.11 -3.72
CA THR A 74 1.00 6.34 -3.37
C THR A 74 1.86 6.51 -4.62
N ALA A 75 1.75 5.60 -5.60
CA ALA A 75 2.50 5.69 -6.86
C ALA A 75 2.17 6.98 -7.63
N SER A 76 0.89 7.36 -7.70
CA SER A 76 0.46 8.62 -8.32
C SER A 76 1.08 9.85 -7.66
N ILE A 77 1.09 9.92 -6.32
CA ILE A 77 1.70 11.04 -5.58
C ILE A 77 3.21 11.10 -5.82
N LEU A 78 3.87 9.95 -5.91
CA LEU A 78 5.31 9.85 -6.14
C LEU A 78 5.71 10.04 -7.60
N GLY A 79 4.75 10.13 -8.53
CA GLY A 79 5.01 10.18 -9.97
C GLY A 79 5.61 8.88 -10.51
N ILE A 80 5.32 7.74 -9.88
CA ILE A 80 5.80 6.43 -10.30
C ILE A 80 4.75 5.81 -11.22
N ASP A 81 5.17 5.54 -12.45
CA ASP A 81 4.34 4.83 -13.42
C ASP A 81 4.41 3.32 -13.15
N LEU A 82 3.25 2.67 -13.03
CA LEU A 82 3.11 1.23 -12.76
C LEU A 82 2.31 0.56 -13.87
N ASN A 83 2.72 -0.64 -14.27
CA ASN A 83 1.87 -1.50 -15.09
C ASN A 83 0.81 -2.07 -14.17
N PHE A 84 -0.46 -2.01 -14.56
CA PHE A 84 -1.54 -2.60 -13.77
C PHE A 84 -2.02 -3.89 -14.42
N HIS A 85 -1.96 -4.98 -13.67
CA HIS A 85 -2.52 -6.27 -14.07
C HIS A 85 -3.72 -6.57 -13.18
N LYS A 86 -4.92 -6.53 -13.77
CA LYS A 86 -6.16 -6.82 -13.06
C LYS A 86 -6.17 -8.27 -12.58
N ILE A 87 -6.51 -8.47 -11.31
CA ILE A 87 -6.85 -9.77 -10.71
C ILE A 87 -8.30 -9.66 -10.24
N ASP A 88 -9.24 -10.26 -10.97
CA ASP A 88 -10.67 -10.22 -10.64
C ASP A 88 -10.95 -11.07 -9.39
N LEU A 89 -11.18 -10.39 -8.26
CA LEU A 89 -11.43 -11.05 -6.97
C LEU A 89 -12.75 -11.80 -6.95
N PHE A 90 -13.74 -11.37 -7.73
CA PHE A 90 -15.06 -12.01 -7.79
C PHE A 90 -15.03 -13.29 -8.61
N LYS A 91 -14.13 -13.37 -9.60
CA LYS A 91 -13.82 -14.62 -10.31
C LYS A 91 -12.79 -15.50 -9.60
N ASN A 92 -12.38 -15.12 -8.38
CA ASN A 92 -11.35 -15.83 -7.61
C ASN A 92 -10.01 -15.95 -8.37
N GLU A 93 -9.65 -15.01 -9.24
CA GLU A 93 -8.39 -15.08 -10.01
C GLU A 93 -7.16 -15.03 -9.10
N ASN A 94 -7.29 -14.46 -7.90
CA ASN A 94 -6.28 -14.49 -6.86
C ASN A 94 -5.98 -15.91 -6.33
N LYS A 95 -6.86 -16.88 -6.59
CA LYS A 95 -6.65 -18.31 -6.23
C LYS A 95 -6.06 -19.13 -7.38
N SER A 96 -5.83 -18.52 -8.56
CA SER A 96 -5.24 -19.20 -9.70
C SER A 96 -3.80 -19.67 -9.42
N GLU A 97 -3.36 -20.73 -10.11
CA GLU A 97 -1.96 -21.17 -10.04
C GLU A 97 -0.99 -20.07 -10.50
N TYR A 98 -1.40 -19.26 -11.48
CA TYR A 98 -0.62 -18.13 -11.96
C TYR A 98 -0.36 -17.12 -10.85
N PHE A 99 -1.41 -16.64 -10.17
CA PHE A 99 -1.25 -15.64 -9.11
C PHE A 99 -0.61 -16.23 -7.84
N THR A 100 -0.85 -17.51 -7.54
CA THR A 100 -0.22 -18.20 -6.40
C THR A 100 1.31 -18.24 -6.53
N LYS A 101 1.85 -18.30 -7.74
CA LYS A 101 3.31 -18.20 -7.99
C LYS A 101 3.86 -16.79 -7.70
N ILE A 102 3.02 -15.76 -7.81
CA ILE A 102 3.38 -14.36 -7.53
C ILE A 102 3.24 -14.05 -6.03
N ASN A 103 2.10 -14.40 -5.45
CA ASN A 103 1.82 -14.28 -4.03
C ASN A 103 1.20 -15.59 -3.49
N PRO A 104 1.97 -16.42 -2.77
CA PRO A 104 1.47 -17.65 -2.16
C PRO A 104 0.34 -17.45 -1.14
N LEU A 105 0.22 -16.25 -0.56
CA LEU A 105 -0.91 -15.91 0.33
C LEU A 105 -2.20 -15.61 -0.44
N GLN A 106 -2.18 -15.59 -1.78
CA GLN A 106 -3.35 -15.39 -2.64
C GLN A 106 -4.08 -14.07 -2.36
N LYS A 107 -3.33 -13.04 -1.94
CA LYS A 107 -3.85 -11.70 -1.61
C LYS A 107 -3.34 -10.65 -2.59
N VAL A 108 -4.16 -9.65 -2.87
CA VAL A 108 -3.77 -8.44 -3.58
C VAL A 108 -3.57 -7.29 -2.58
N PRO A 109 -2.69 -6.31 -2.85
CA PRO A 109 -1.80 -6.20 -4.01
C PRO A 109 -0.55 -7.09 -3.92
N ALA A 110 0.06 -7.33 -5.09
CA ALA A 110 1.44 -7.76 -5.22
C ALA A 110 2.15 -6.89 -6.27
N LEU A 111 3.40 -6.47 -6.00
CA LEU A 111 4.22 -5.70 -6.92
C LEU A 111 5.36 -6.57 -7.45
N MET A 112 5.42 -6.76 -8.77
CA MET A 112 6.55 -7.39 -9.44
C MET A 112 7.55 -6.33 -9.89
N VAL A 113 8.78 -6.43 -9.39
CA VAL A 113 9.93 -5.60 -9.77
C VAL A 113 10.99 -6.52 -10.40
N GLY A 114 11.02 -6.57 -11.73
CA GLY A 114 11.70 -7.66 -12.42
C GLY A 114 11.08 -9.00 -12.01
N ASP A 115 11.91 -9.94 -11.55
CA ASP A 115 11.45 -11.25 -11.04
C ASP A 115 11.18 -11.27 -9.52
N ILE A 116 11.28 -10.13 -8.83
CA ILE A 116 11.05 -10.03 -7.39
C ILE A 116 9.60 -9.65 -7.14
N SER A 117 8.89 -10.49 -6.37
CA SER A 117 7.57 -10.17 -5.83
C SER A 117 7.71 -9.49 -4.47
N ILE A 118 7.08 -8.33 -4.31
CA ILE A 118 6.84 -7.67 -3.03
C ILE A 118 5.34 -7.75 -2.75
N CYS A 119 4.98 -8.39 -1.65
CA CYS A 119 3.60 -8.52 -1.19
C CYS A 119 3.38 -7.64 0.05
N ASP A 120 2.10 -7.43 0.41
CA ASP A 120 1.65 -6.48 1.44
C ASP A 120 1.74 -5.00 1.00
N SER A 121 0.61 -4.30 1.07
CA SER A 121 0.54 -2.91 0.61
C SER A 121 1.41 -1.96 1.44
N HIS A 122 1.63 -2.22 2.73
CA HIS A 122 2.46 -1.35 3.56
C HIS A 122 3.94 -1.50 3.16
N ALA A 123 4.38 -2.74 2.91
CA ALA A 123 5.74 -3.02 2.44
C ALA A 123 5.98 -2.42 1.05
N ILE A 124 5.03 -2.59 0.12
CA ILE A 124 5.11 -2.00 -1.22
C ILE A 124 5.18 -0.47 -1.13
N ALA A 125 4.32 0.18 -0.35
CA ALA A 125 4.32 1.65 -0.23
C ALA A 125 5.62 2.21 0.37
N ILE A 126 6.18 1.53 1.38
CA ILE A 126 7.48 1.89 1.96
C ILE A 126 8.59 1.73 0.92
N TYR A 127 8.60 0.62 0.16
CA TYR A 127 9.55 0.42 -0.94
C TYR A 127 9.46 1.56 -1.96
N LEU A 128 8.24 1.92 -2.41
CA LEU A 128 8.02 3.01 -3.35
C LEU A 128 8.53 4.36 -2.81
N CYS A 129 8.38 4.63 -1.50
CA CYS A 129 8.92 5.85 -0.90
C CYS A 129 10.45 5.85 -0.80
N HIS A 130 11.06 4.68 -0.58
CA HIS A 130 12.51 4.55 -0.44
C HIS A 130 13.25 4.74 -1.76
N ILE A 131 12.75 4.15 -2.86
CA ILE A 131 13.34 4.35 -4.18
C ILE A 131 13.30 5.83 -4.59
N CYS A 132 12.32 6.61 -4.12
CA CYS A 132 12.22 8.05 -4.33
C CYS A 132 13.12 8.92 -3.42
N ASN A 133 14.20 8.36 -2.87
CA ASN A 133 15.18 9.06 -2.01
C ASN A 133 14.56 9.77 -0.79
N GLY A 134 13.61 9.10 -0.12
CA GLY A 134 12.95 9.65 1.07
C GLY A 134 11.85 10.62 0.68
N SER A 135 10.77 10.07 0.15
CA SER A 135 9.54 10.82 -0.12
C SER A 135 9.07 11.62 1.10
N SER A 136 8.45 12.78 0.85
CA SER A 136 7.72 13.54 1.87
C SER A 136 6.64 12.71 2.58
N LEU A 137 6.17 11.62 1.96
CA LEU A 137 5.19 10.70 2.51
C LEU A 137 5.75 9.76 3.60
N TYR A 138 7.07 9.51 3.59
CA TYR A 138 7.74 8.60 4.53
C TYR A 138 9.13 9.12 4.96
N PRO A 139 9.17 10.19 5.78
CA PRO A 139 10.41 10.87 6.15
C PRO A 139 11.37 10.02 6.99
N ASN A 140 12.64 10.43 7.10
CA ASN A 140 13.71 9.69 7.79
C ASN A 140 13.81 9.99 9.30
N GLU A 141 13.12 11.02 9.76
CA GLU A 141 13.09 11.49 11.15
C GLU A 141 12.56 10.36 12.06
N PRO A 142 13.38 9.84 12.99
CA PRO A 142 13.06 8.58 13.68
C PRO A 142 11.71 8.55 14.40
N LEU A 143 11.39 9.62 15.13
CA LEU A 143 10.14 9.71 15.89
C LEU A 143 8.91 9.85 14.97
N LEU A 144 9.02 10.67 13.92
CA LEU A 144 7.94 10.81 12.95
C LEU A 144 7.71 9.49 12.19
N ARG A 145 8.78 8.82 11.78
CA ARG A 145 8.71 7.50 11.14
C ARG A 145 8.07 6.47 12.07
N ALA A 146 8.40 6.47 13.37
CA ALA A 146 7.76 5.59 14.34
C ALA A 146 6.25 5.85 14.44
N LYS A 147 5.81 7.12 14.43
CA LYS A 147 4.39 7.50 14.41
C LYS A 147 3.68 7.09 13.12
N ILE A 148 4.32 7.24 11.96
CA ILE A 148 3.76 6.77 10.68
C ILE A 148 3.64 5.24 10.70
N ASN A 149 4.68 4.54 11.15
CA ASN A 149 4.66 3.09 11.28
C ASN A 149 3.55 2.61 12.24
N GLN A 150 3.34 3.31 13.36
CA GLN A 150 2.22 3.05 14.27
C GLN A 150 0.88 3.04 13.52
N MET A 151 0.67 4.00 12.62
CA MET A 151 -0.56 4.07 11.82
C MET A 151 -0.62 3.02 10.70
N LEU A 152 0.49 2.68 10.05
CA LEU A 152 0.55 1.58 9.07
C LEU A 152 0.24 0.23 9.73
N PHE A 153 0.75 -0.01 10.94
CA PHE A 153 0.44 -1.21 11.70
C PHE A 153 -0.99 -1.20 12.23
N PHE A 154 -1.48 -0.07 12.75
CA PHE A 154 -2.90 0.09 13.09
C PHE A 154 -3.82 -0.20 11.90
N ASN A 155 -3.47 0.28 10.72
CA ASN A 155 -4.22 0.02 9.50
C ASN A 155 -4.27 -1.49 9.21
N SER A 156 -3.13 -2.15 9.14
CA SER A 156 -3.05 -3.59 8.80
C SER A 156 -3.65 -4.51 9.87
N SER A 157 -3.36 -4.29 11.15
CA SER A 157 -3.75 -5.22 12.23
C SER A 157 -5.14 -4.99 12.78
N THR A 158 -5.63 -3.75 12.67
CA THR A 158 -6.88 -3.34 13.31
C THR A 158 -7.89 -2.91 12.26
N LEU A 159 -7.67 -1.77 11.61
CA LEU A 159 -8.69 -1.15 10.78
C LEU A 159 -9.07 -2.01 9.56
N PHE A 160 -8.10 -2.36 8.70
CA PHE A 160 -8.36 -3.16 7.50
C PHE A 160 -8.80 -4.59 7.85
N ARG A 161 -8.31 -5.15 8.97
CA ARG A 161 -8.79 -6.45 9.45
C ARG A 161 -10.29 -6.42 9.74
N ILE A 162 -10.76 -5.41 10.48
CA ILE A 162 -12.17 -5.23 10.80
C ILE A 162 -12.97 -5.03 9.51
N ASP A 163 -12.55 -4.09 8.65
CA ASP A 163 -13.22 -3.81 7.37
C ASP A 163 -13.31 -5.05 6.47
N SER A 164 -12.21 -5.79 6.34
CA SER A 164 -12.15 -7.00 5.52
C SER A 164 -13.07 -8.09 6.05
N GLU A 165 -13.17 -8.28 7.37
CA GLU A 165 -14.09 -9.24 7.97
C GLU A 165 -15.55 -8.86 7.70
N ILE A 166 -15.90 -7.58 7.88
CA ILE A 166 -17.26 -7.08 7.65
C ILE A 166 -17.66 -7.18 6.17
N LEU A 167 -16.81 -6.72 5.26
CA LEU A 167 -17.06 -6.82 3.81
C LEU A 167 -17.12 -8.28 3.34
N SER A 168 -16.26 -9.16 3.88
CA SER A 168 -16.30 -10.59 3.53
C SER A 168 -17.61 -11.24 3.99
N ALA A 169 -18.09 -10.91 5.20
CA ALA A 169 -19.38 -11.40 5.67
C ALA A 169 -20.53 -10.89 4.78
N TYR A 170 -20.49 -9.62 4.36
CA TYR A 170 -21.46 -9.06 3.42
C TYR A 170 -21.46 -9.81 2.07
N PHE A 171 -20.29 -10.00 1.46
CA PHE A 171 -20.17 -10.65 0.15
C PHE A 171 -20.41 -12.16 0.16
N SER A 172 -20.20 -12.81 1.30
CA SER A 172 -20.51 -14.24 1.49
C SER A 172 -21.96 -14.48 1.95
N GLN A 173 -22.80 -13.45 1.97
CA GLN A 173 -24.20 -13.53 2.43
C GLN A 173 -24.33 -14.00 3.89
N GLN A 174 -23.31 -13.75 4.71
CA GLN A 174 -23.27 -14.00 6.15
C GLN A 174 -23.56 -12.72 6.96
N TRP A 175 -24.35 -11.83 6.38
CA TRP A 175 -24.76 -10.55 6.97
C TRP A 175 -26.08 -10.67 7.75
N PRO A 176 -26.30 -9.92 8.85
CA PRO A 176 -25.39 -8.95 9.48
C PRO A 176 -24.28 -9.60 10.28
N VAL A 177 -23.15 -8.90 10.37
CA VAL A 177 -22.12 -9.22 11.37
C VAL A 177 -22.63 -8.91 12.79
N ASN A 178 -22.00 -9.52 13.80
CA ASN A 178 -22.28 -9.22 15.21
C ASN A 178 -21.96 -7.74 15.53
N ASP A 179 -22.84 -7.08 16.31
CA ASP A 179 -22.69 -5.71 16.82
C ASP A 179 -21.31 -5.40 17.41
N ARG A 180 -20.68 -6.37 18.08
CA ARG A 180 -19.30 -6.25 18.60
C ARG A 180 -18.30 -5.83 17.51
N LYS A 181 -18.47 -6.34 16.28
CA LYS A 181 -17.59 -6.01 15.15
C LYS A 181 -17.79 -4.56 14.69
N ILE A 182 -19.03 -4.08 14.75
CA ILE A 182 -19.35 -2.68 14.48
C ILE A 182 -18.76 -1.77 15.56
N GLU A 183 -18.85 -2.17 16.83
CA GLU A 183 -18.20 -1.42 17.92
C GLU A 183 -16.67 -1.42 17.79
N GLU A 184 -16.04 -2.52 17.38
CA GLU A 184 -14.60 -2.55 17.07
C GLU A 184 -14.25 -1.53 15.96
N TRP A 185 -15.11 -1.39 14.94
CA TRP A 185 -14.92 -0.39 13.89
C TRP A 185 -15.11 1.04 14.41
N LEU A 186 -16.16 1.29 15.21
CA LEU A 186 -16.39 2.61 15.82
C LEU A 186 -15.24 3.04 16.73
N LEU A 187 -14.65 2.11 17.50
CA LEU A 187 -13.46 2.36 18.30
C LEU A 187 -12.23 2.67 17.43
N ALA A 188 -12.09 2.01 16.28
CA ALA A 188 -11.03 2.33 15.32
C ALA A 188 -11.21 3.75 14.75
N LEU A 189 -12.46 4.16 14.45
CA LEU A 189 -12.77 5.52 14.03
C LEU A 189 -12.57 6.56 15.15
N ASP A 190 -12.88 6.23 16.41
CA ASP A 190 -12.59 7.10 17.56
C ASP A 190 -11.08 7.36 17.68
N TYR A 191 -10.25 6.35 17.41
CA TYR A 191 -8.80 6.53 17.40
C TYR A 191 -8.33 7.47 16.27
N LEU A 192 -8.94 7.39 15.08
CA LEU A 192 -8.66 8.35 14.01
C LEU A 192 -9.13 9.77 14.40
N GLU A 193 -10.33 9.89 14.95
CA GLU A 193 -10.90 11.15 15.43
C GLU A 193 -10.00 11.81 16.49
N TYR A 194 -9.47 11.03 17.43
CA TYR A 194 -8.50 11.50 18.42
C TYR A 194 -7.24 12.10 17.78
N ASN A 195 -6.63 11.38 16.82
CA ASN A 195 -5.43 11.89 16.13
C ASN A 195 -5.73 13.15 15.30
N LEU A 196 -6.92 13.25 14.70
CA LEU A 196 -7.35 14.40 13.88
C LEU A 196 -7.88 15.59 14.69
N ASN A 197 -8.12 15.43 15.99
CA ASN A 197 -8.46 16.55 16.86
C ASN A 197 -7.25 17.46 17.11
N GLU A 198 -6.06 16.88 17.21
CA GLU A 198 -4.82 17.60 17.46
C GLU A 198 -4.11 18.01 16.15
N ASN A 199 -4.48 17.42 15.02
CA ASN A 199 -3.71 17.50 13.77
C ASN A 199 -4.57 17.74 12.52
N ILE A 200 -3.95 18.24 11.45
CA ILE A 200 -4.62 18.40 10.15
C ILE A 200 -4.74 17.05 9.42
N TRP A 201 -3.72 16.21 9.59
CA TRP A 201 -3.53 14.85 9.05
C TRP A 201 -3.17 13.90 10.20
N LEU A 202 -3.24 12.59 10.00
CA LEU A 202 -3.12 11.60 11.09
C LEU A 202 -1.80 11.67 11.89
N ASN A 203 -0.72 12.17 11.30
CA ASN A 203 0.56 12.36 12.00
C ASN A 203 1.10 13.79 11.92
N GLY A 204 0.23 14.80 11.83
CA GLY A 204 0.63 16.20 11.98
C GLY A 204 0.03 17.15 10.96
N THR A 205 0.86 18.07 10.47
CA THR A 205 0.45 19.14 9.55
C THR A 205 0.55 18.75 8.07
N LYS A 206 1.12 17.58 7.77
CA LYS A 206 1.32 17.07 6.40
C LYS A 206 0.74 15.68 6.26
N MET A 207 0.33 15.36 5.03
CA MET A 207 -0.12 14.02 4.65
C MET A 207 1.07 13.07 4.55
N TYR A 208 0.94 11.89 5.17
CA TYR A 208 1.93 10.82 5.11
C TYR A 208 1.30 9.51 4.64
N LEU A 209 2.09 8.44 4.52
CA LEU A 209 1.55 7.10 4.20
C LEU A 209 0.43 6.67 5.15
N ALA A 210 0.46 7.12 6.41
CA ALA A 210 -0.60 6.89 7.40
C ALA A 210 -1.99 7.31 6.92
N ASP A 211 -2.09 8.47 6.27
CA ASP A 211 -3.34 8.99 5.72
C ASP A 211 -3.76 8.19 4.48
N ILE A 212 -2.82 7.93 3.57
CA ILE A 212 -3.08 7.31 2.27
C ILE A 212 -3.47 5.82 2.43
N CYS A 213 -2.94 5.11 3.43
CA CYS A 213 -3.36 3.73 3.71
C CYS A 213 -4.74 3.66 4.38
N THR A 214 -5.06 4.65 5.22
CA THR A 214 -6.27 4.67 6.04
C THR A 214 -7.49 5.13 5.27
N PHE A 215 -7.32 6.13 4.40
CA PHE A 215 -8.39 6.72 3.60
C PHE A 215 -9.20 5.73 2.75
N PRO A 216 -8.58 4.86 1.92
CA PRO A 216 -9.33 3.94 1.07
C PRO A 216 -10.07 2.88 1.89
N VAL A 217 -9.55 2.52 3.07
CA VAL A 217 -10.15 1.54 3.98
C VAL A 217 -11.42 2.14 4.58
N VAL A 218 -11.31 3.27 5.29
CA VAL A 218 -12.48 3.95 5.91
C VAL A 218 -13.58 4.23 4.88
N THR A 219 -13.22 4.77 3.71
CA THR A 219 -14.20 5.11 2.67
C THR A 219 -14.87 3.89 2.04
N SER A 220 -14.24 2.72 2.07
CA SER A 220 -14.82 1.48 1.57
C SER A 220 -15.92 0.96 2.48
N LEU A 221 -15.65 0.83 3.77
CA LEU A 221 -16.67 0.34 4.69
C LEU A 221 -17.80 1.38 4.87
N ALA A 222 -17.50 2.66 4.66
CA ALA A 222 -18.52 3.71 4.63
C ALA A 222 -19.55 3.58 3.47
N GLN A 223 -19.35 2.69 2.48
CA GLN A 223 -20.39 2.34 1.51
C GLN A 223 -21.51 1.47 2.12
N LEU A 224 -21.20 0.74 3.20
CA LEU A 224 -22.17 -0.06 3.95
C LEU A 224 -22.73 0.68 5.17
N PHE A 225 -21.95 1.57 5.78
CA PHE A 225 -22.34 2.30 6.98
C PHE A 225 -22.21 3.80 6.81
N VAL A 226 -23.25 4.54 7.20
CA VAL A 226 -23.18 6.00 7.24
C VAL A 226 -22.24 6.42 8.37
N LEU A 227 -21.21 7.19 8.02
CA LEU A 227 -20.37 7.86 9.02
C LEU A 227 -21.23 8.87 9.79
N THR A 228 -21.47 8.58 11.07
CA THR A 228 -22.36 9.37 11.92
C THR A 228 -21.72 10.68 12.39
N ASP A 229 -22.49 11.51 13.08
CA ASP A 229 -22.01 12.74 13.72
C ASP A 229 -20.99 12.51 14.85
N ARG A 230 -20.73 11.26 15.24
CA ARG A 230 -19.69 10.89 16.22
C ARG A 230 -18.27 11.22 15.77
N HIS A 231 -17.98 11.21 14.46
CA HIS A 231 -16.61 11.39 13.91
C HIS A 231 -16.48 12.58 12.95
N PRO A 232 -16.76 13.82 13.39
CA PRO A 232 -16.74 14.99 12.52
C PRO A 232 -15.36 15.29 11.92
N LYS A 233 -14.26 15.06 12.64
CA LYS A 233 -12.91 15.26 12.10
C LYS A 233 -12.57 14.23 11.06
N VAL A 234 -12.97 12.96 11.23
CA VAL A 234 -12.82 11.93 10.19
C VAL A 234 -13.57 12.32 8.92
N ARG A 235 -14.84 12.78 9.03
CA ARG A 235 -15.60 13.24 7.85
C ARG A 235 -14.92 14.42 7.15
N GLN A 236 -14.43 15.39 7.90
CA GLN A 236 -13.68 16.53 7.34
C GLN A 236 -12.37 16.07 6.68
N TRP A 237 -11.65 15.15 7.29
CA TRP A 237 -10.42 14.58 6.76
C TRP A 237 -10.67 13.83 5.43
N ILE A 238 -11.73 13.04 5.33
CA ILE A 238 -12.16 12.40 4.06
C ILE A 238 -12.38 13.45 2.98
N LYS A 239 -13.12 14.53 3.27
CA LYS A 239 -13.39 15.60 2.31
C LYS A 239 -12.13 16.31 1.82
N LYS A 240 -11.07 16.39 2.64
CA LYS A 240 -9.80 17.02 2.21
C LYS A 240 -9.20 16.30 1.00
N PHE A 241 -9.35 14.97 0.91
CA PHE A 241 -8.81 14.18 -0.20
C PHE A 241 -9.39 14.57 -1.56
N GLU A 242 -10.64 15.04 -1.61
CA GLU A 242 -11.31 15.47 -2.86
C GLU A 242 -10.54 16.57 -3.60
N ASN A 243 -9.68 17.32 -2.90
CA ASN A 243 -8.86 18.38 -3.48
C ASN A 243 -7.57 17.87 -4.16
N TYR A 244 -7.31 16.55 -4.14
CA TYR A 244 -6.10 15.97 -4.69
C TYR A 244 -6.38 15.16 -5.96
N PRO A 245 -5.56 15.28 -7.03
CA PRO A 245 -5.79 14.56 -8.28
C PRO A 245 -5.89 13.04 -8.15
N PHE A 246 -5.12 12.45 -7.23
CA PHE A 246 -5.14 11.01 -6.98
C PHE A 246 -6.46 10.50 -6.37
N TYR A 247 -7.34 11.39 -5.90
CA TYR A 247 -8.65 11.02 -5.37
C TYR A 247 -9.52 10.24 -6.37
N GLU A 248 -9.39 10.54 -7.66
CA GLU A 248 -10.15 9.85 -8.71
C GLU A 248 -9.86 8.33 -8.74
N ILE A 249 -8.65 7.90 -8.34
CA ILE A 249 -8.31 6.48 -8.16
C ILE A 249 -9.20 5.85 -7.09
N ASN A 250 -9.35 6.52 -5.95
CA ASN A 250 -10.16 6.02 -4.85
C ASN A 250 -11.65 5.99 -5.23
N LYS A 251 -12.12 7.10 -5.80
CA LYS A 251 -13.51 7.27 -6.24
C LYS A 251 -13.93 6.22 -7.27
N LYS A 252 -13.06 5.89 -8.23
CA LYS A 252 -13.32 4.80 -9.20
C LYS A 252 -13.52 3.46 -8.48
N GLY A 253 -12.59 3.07 -7.61
CA GLY A 253 -12.72 1.80 -6.87
C GLY A 253 -13.93 1.77 -5.93
N LEU A 254 -14.32 2.91 -5.35
CA LEU A 254 -15.57 3.03 -4.58
C LEU A 254 -16.81 2.88 -5.46
N SER A 255 -16.81 3.42 -6.68
CA SER A 255 -17.90 3.22 -7.65
C SER A 255 -18.04 1.75 -8.03
N ASP A 256 -16.91 1.07 -8.30
CA ASP A 256 -16.90 -0.37 -8.62
C ASP A 256 -17.43 -1.20 -7.43
N LEU A 257 -17.03 -0.83 -6.21
CA LEU A 257 -17.53 -1.44 -4.97
C LEU A 257 -19.04 -1.24 -4.78
N GLN A 258 -19.53 -0.02 -4.97
CA GLN A 258 -20.93 0.33 -4.81
C GLN A 258 -21.80 -0.43 -5.82
N ASN A 259 -21.37 -0.51 -7.09
CA ASN A 259 -22.05 -1.31 -8.12
C ASN A 259 -22.21 -2.77 -7.68
N PHE A 260 -21.16 -3.37 -7.10
CA PHE A 260 -21.22 -4.74 -6.63
C PHE A 260 -22.14 -4.91 -5.41
N ILE A 261 -22.09 -3.97 -4.46
CA ILE A 261 -23.01 -3.93 -3.32
C ILE A 261 -24.47 -3.89 -3.80
N ASP A 262 -24.76 -3.08 -4.82
CA ASP A 262 -26.11 -2.96 -5.39
C ASP A 262 -26.53 -4.19 -6.19
N MET A 263 -25.61 -4.89 -6.85
CA MET A 263 -25.89 -6.18 -7.49
C MET A 263 -26.37 -7.22 -6.46
N ILE A 264 -25.69 -7.32 -5.31
CA ILE A 264 -26.08 -8.23 -4.23
C ILE A 264 -27.46 -7.84 -3.66
N LYS A 265 -27.69 -6.55 -3.37
CA LYS A 265 -28.99 -6.06 -2.86
C LYS A 265 -30.15 -6.39 -3.80
N ASN A 266 -29.90 -6.37 -5.11
CA ASN A 266 -30.89 -6.67 -6.13
C ASN A 266 -30.99 -8.17 -6.49
N GLY A 267 -30.30 -9.05 -5.77
CA GLY A 267 -30.35 -10.51 -5.97
C GLY A 267 -29.68 -11.00 -7.26
N LYS A 268 -28.71 -10.24 -7.80
CA LYS A 268 -28.01 -10.54 -9.07
C LYS A 268 -26.57 -11.04 -8.85
N SER A 269 -26.32 -11.79 -7.78
CA SER A 269 -24.99 -12.32 -7.43
C SER A 269 -24.64 -13.60 -8.18
#